data_AF-A0A6J7PD27-F1
#
_entry.id   AF-A0A6J7PD27-F1
#
_cell.length_a   1.000
_cell.length_b   1.000
_cell.length_c   1.000
_cell.angle_alpha   90.00
_cell.angle_beta   90.00
_cell.angle_gamma   90.00
#
_symmetry.space_group_name_H-M   'P 1'
#
loop_
_entity.id
_entity.type
_entity.pdbx_description
1 polymer ?
#
loop_
_entity_poly.entity_id
_entity_poly.type
_entity_poly.pdbx_seq_one_letter_code
_entity_poly.pdbx_strand_id
1 'polypeptide(L)'
;MGLAFSVNPHVSKIPLSLKNIFTELKSDQGVPIPATGDLSPWMNSGVLLLNRVLTTRVGESNAHSRLGWQKITDHIARELGKRDVVAILWGQQAQELSEFFPLRVEGVHPSPLSAYRGFFGSRPFSQVNELLTSTGRAPIDWSL
;
A
#
# COMPACT_ATOMS: atom_id res chain seq x y z
N MET A 1 -8.08 -1.55 -13.32
CA MET A 1 -7.23 -2.47 -12.54
C MET A 1 -7.78 -2.54 -11.11
N GLY A 2 -7.62 -3.68 -10.43
CA GLY A 2 -8.16 -3.93 -9.08
C GLY A 2 -7.11 -3.96 -7.96
N LEU A 3 -5.90 -3.49 -8.23
CA LEU A 3 -4.80 -3.44 -7.27
C LEU A 3 -4.80 -2.07 -6.59
N ALA A 4 -4.59 -2.03 -5.28
CA ALA A 4 -4.44 -0.76 -4.56
C ALA A 4 -3.35 0.11 -5.20
N PHE A 5 -3.67 1.39 -5.42
CA PHE A 5 -2.84 2.42 -6.03
C PHE A 5 -2.41 2.23 -7.49
N SER A 6 -2.28 0.98 -7.98
CA SER A 6 -1.80 0.67 -9.33
C SER A 6 -2.73 1.22 -10.43
N VAL A 7 -2.12 1.65 -11.54
CA VAL A 7 -2.82 2.00 -12.78
C VAL A 7 -2.24 1.22 -13.96
N ASN A 8 -3.03 1.05 -15.02
CA ASN A 8 -2.56 0.38 -16.23
C ASN A 8 -1.33 1.12 -16.81
N PRO A 9 -0.32 0.41 -17.34
CA PRO A 9 0.92 1.04 -17.81
C PRO A 9 0.71 2.05 -18.95
N HIS A 10 -0.39 1.96 -19.69
CA HIS A 10 -0.74 2.93 -20.75
C HIS A 10 -1.41 4.20 -20.22
N VAL A 11 -1.68 4.31 -18.92
CA VAL A 11 -2.24 5.53 -18.31
C VAL A 11 -1.17 6.60 -18.22
N SER A 12 -1.30 7.64 -19.06
CA SER A 12 -0.35 8.75 -19.12
C SER A 12 -0.35 9.63 -17.86
N LYS A 13 -1.50 9.77 -17.19
CA LYS A 13 -1.63 10.61 -15.99
C LYS A 13 -1.65 9.75 -14.73
N ILE A 14 -0.46 9.56 -14.15
CA ILE A 14 -0.29 8.87 -12.85
C ILE A 14 -1.04 9.65 -11.75
N PRO A 15 -1.89 9.00 -10.93
CA PRO A 15 -2.58 9.63 -9.82
C PRO A 15 -1.63 10.25 -8.80
N LEU A 16 -2.04 11.37 -8.17
CA LEU A 16 -1.16 12.10 -7.24
C LEU A 16 -0.73 11.25 -6.04
N SER A 17 -1.61 10.41 -5.49
CA SER A 17 -1.23 9.50 -4.40
C SER A 17 -0.13 8.52 -4.82
N LEU A 18 -0.17 8.00 -6.06
CA LEU A 18 0.86 7.10 -6.56
C LEU A 18 2.18 7.85 -6.84
N LYS A 19 2.13 9.09 -7.32
CA LYS A 19 3.33 9.94 -7.43
C LYS A 19 4.00 10.19 -6.07
N ASN A 20 3.19 10.38 -5.03
CA ASN A 20 3.70 10.54 -3.67
C ASN A 20 4.37 9.24 -3.20
N ILE A 21 3.74 8.07 -3.43
CA ILE A 21 4.33 6.75 -3.17
C ILE A 21 5.70 6.62 -3.87
N PHE A 22 5.81 6.99 -5.14
CA PHE A 22 7.08 6.93 -5.87
C PHE A 22 8.16 7.89 -5.35
N THR A 23 7.75 9.08 -4.89
CA THR A 23 8.67 10.03 -4.29
C THR A 23 9.24 9.47 -2.98
N GLU A 24 8.38 8.88 -2.14
CA GLU A 24 8.82 8.23 -0.92
C GLU A 24 9.68 6.99 -1.20
N LEU A 25 9.27 6.16 -2.17
CA LEU A 25 10.02 4.98 -2.60
C LEU A 25 11.44 5.33 -3.04
N LYS A 26 11.59 6.36 -3.89
CA LYS A 26 12.91 6.85 -4.31
C LYS A 26 13.73 7.35 -3.12
N SER A 27 13.12 8.12 -2.23
CA SER A 27 13.82 8.64 -1.06
C SER A 27 14.25 7.53 -0.10
N ASP A 28 13.45 6.48 0.02
CA ASP A 28 13.66 5.41 0.99
C ASP A 28 14.59 4.31 0.48
N GLN A 29 14.40 3.87 -0.77
CA GLN A 29 15.14 2.74 -1.37
C GLN A 29 16.24 3.18 -2.34
N GLY A 30 16.33 4.46 -2.70
CA GLY A 30 17.32 4.96 -3.66
C GLY A 30 17.07 4.52 -5.10
N VAL A 31 15.90 3.96 -5.41
CA VAL A 31 15.51 3.49 -6.75
C VAL A 31 15.02 4.63 -7.64
N PRO A 32 15.14 4.53 -8.98
CA PRO A 32 14.58 5.53 -9.89
C PRO A 32 13.05 5.61 -9.77
N ILE A 33 12.49 6.78 -10.14
CA ILE A 33 11.03 6.93 -10.23
C ILE A 33 10.54 6.09 -11.42
N PRO A 34 9.53 5.22 -11.22
CA PRO A 34 9.02 4.37 -12.30
C PRO A 34 8.41 5.18 -13.45
N ALA A 35 8.60 4.70 -14.68
CA ALA A 35 8.06 5.34 -15.88
C ALA A 35 6.55 5.15 -16.03
N THR A 36 5.99 4.09 -15.42
CA THR A 36 4.57 3.77 -15.45
C THR A 36 4.01 3.69 -14.03
N GLY A 37 2.69 3.69 -13.91
CA GLY A 37 2.02 3.49 -12.62
C GLY A 37 1.63 2.05 -12.33
N ASP A 38 2.18 1.07 -13.05
CA ASP A 38 1.86 -0.34 -12.84
C ASP A 38 2.68 -0.92 -11.67
N LEU A 39 1.98 -1.36 -10.63
CA LEU A 39 2.54 -2.02 -9.45
C LEU A 39 2.45 -3.56 -9.52
N SER A 40 2.04 -4.13 -10.66
CA SER A 40 2.01 -5.59 -10.84
C SER A 40 3.35 -6.29 -10.54
N PRO A 41 4.55 -5.71 -10.77
CA PRO A 41 5.81 -6.37 -10.40
C PRO A 41 5.93 -6.64 -8.90
N TRP A 42 5.40 -5.77 -8.04
CA TRP A 42 5.38 -6.02 -6.58
C TRP A 42 4.57 -7.25 -6.21
N MET A 43 3.51 -7.58 -6.95
CA MET A 43 2.77 -8.83 -6.71
C MET A 43 3.62 -10.06 -6.97
N ASN A 44 4.49 -10.02 -7.99
CA ASN A 44 5.41 -11.11 -8.30
C ASN A 44 6.45 -11.30 -7.18
N SER A 45 6.76 -10.23 -6.46
CA SER A 45 7.59 -10.26 -5.25
C SER A 45 6.83 -10.65 -3.97
N GLY A 46 5.54 -11.01 -4.06
CA GLY A 46 4.73 -11.44 -2.92
C GLY A 46 3.98 -10.34 -2.19
N VAL A 47 3.87 -9.14 -2.76
CA VAL A 47 3.12 -8.01 -2.17
C VAL A 47 1.64 -8.08 -2.56
N LEU A 48 0.76 -8.13 -1.56
CA LEU A 48 -0.68 -7.99 -1.78
C LEU A 48 -1.10 -6.51 -1.78
N LEU A 49 -1.70 -6.05 -2.88
CA LEU A 49 -2.19 -4.68 -3.04
C LEU A 49 -3.72 -4.60 -2.82
N LEU A 50 -4.14 -4.40 -1.57
CA LEU A 50 -5.55 -4.47 -1.17
C LEU A 50 -6.13 -3.10 -0.76
N ASN A 51 -7.27 -2.73 -1.34
CA ASN A 51 -8.06 -1.59 -0.87
C ASN A 51 -9.03 -2.02 0.24
N ARG A 52 -9.39 -1.14 1.17
CA ARG A 52 -10.47 -1.39 2.15
C ARG A 52 -11.84 -1.53 1.49
N VAL A 53 -12.08 -0.74 0.45
CA VAL A 53 -13.29 -0.75 -0.38
C VAL A 53 -12.90 -1.10 -1.82
N LEU A 54 -13.46 -2.18 -2.38
CA LEU A 54 -12.96 -2.77 -3.63
C LEU A 54 -13.57 -2.18 -4.91
N THR A 55 -14.53 -1.27 -4.78
CA THR A 55 -15.14 -0.58 -5.92
C THR A 55 -15.42 0.88 -5.56
N THR A 56 -15.53 1.74 -6.57
CA THR A 56 -16.01 3.12 -6.41
C THR A 56 -16.72 3.57 -7.68
N ARG A 57 -17.44 4.69 -7.61
CA ARG A 57 -17.98 5.36 -8.79
C ARG A 57 -16.90 6.22 -9.44
N VAL A 58 -16.96 6.37 -10.76
CA VAL A 58 -16.02 7.19 -11.51
C VAL A 58 -16.05 8.63 -10.95
N GLY A 59 -14.88 9.16 -10.58
CA GLY A 59 -14.74 10.52 -10.06
C GLY A 59 -15.11 10.70 -8.58
N GLU A 60 -15.68 9.68 -7.92
CA GLU A 60 -16.07 9.78 -6.52
C GLU A 60 -15.16 8.92 -5.63
N SER A 61 -14.65 9.52 -4.56
CA SER A 61 -13.91 8.78 -3.53
C SER A 61 -14.87 8.18 -2.51
N ASN A 62 -14.64 6.94 -2.08
CA ASN A 62 -15.43 6.25 -1.05
C ASN A 62 -16.93 6.06 -1.36
N ALA A 63 -17.35 6.16 -2.63
CA ALA A 63 -18.75 6.07 -3.04
C ALA A 63 -19.44 4.78 -2.58
N HIS A 64 -18.68 3.68 -2.50
CA HIS A 64 -19.18 2.36 -2.10
C HIS A 64 -18.73 1.92 -0.71
N SER A 65 -18.30 2.86 0.14
CA SER A 65 -17.83 2.58 1.50
C SER A 65 -18.89 1.94 2.41
N ARG A 66 -20.18 2.07 2.08
CA ARG A 66 -21.29 1.50 2.85
C ARG A 66 -21.87 0.20 2.27
N LEU A 67 -21.26 -0.35 1.21
CA LEU A 67 -21.74 -1.58 0.56
C LEU A 67 -21.28 -2.87 1.27
N GLY A 68 -20.47 -2.76 2.34
CA GLY A 68 -20.04 -3.91 3.13
C GLY A 68 -18.77 -4.60 2.63
N TRP A 69 -18.02 -4.00 1.71
CA TRP A 69 -16.71 -4.49 1.26
C TRP A 69 -15.73 -4.77 2.41
N GLN A 70 -15.85 -4.00 3.49
CA GLN A 70 -15.06 -4.16 4.70
C GLN A 70 -15.21 -5.55 5.30
N LYS A 71 -16.40 -6.19 5.23
CA LYS A 71 -16.55 -7.57 5.72
C LYS A 71 -15.62 -8.56 5.02
N ILE A 72 -15.41 -8.35 3.72
CA ILE A 72 -14.52 -9.19 2.90
C ILE A 72 -13.06 -8.84 3.21
N THR A 73 -12.72 -7.56 3.24
CA THR A 73 -11.32 -7.13 3.44
C THR A 73 -10.85 -7.35 4.88
N ASP A 74 -11.74 -7.26 5.87
CA ASP A 74 -11.51 -7.66 7.27
C ASP A 74 -11.25 -9.17 7.36
N HIS A 75 -12.02 -9.99 6.63
CA HIS A 75 -11.80 -11.44 6.61
C HIS A 75 -10.44 -11.79 6.00
N ILE A 76 -10.09 -11.17 4.86
CA ILE A 76 -8.77 -11.32 4.25
C ILE A 76 -7.65 -10.92 5.22
N ALA A 77 -7.79 -9.75 5.87
CA ALA A 77 -6.81 -9.27 6.83
C ALA A 77 -6.64 -10.22 8.02
N ARG A 78 -7.74 -10.73 8.59
CA ARG A 78 -7.72 -11.70 9.68
C ARG A 78 -7.04 -13.01 9.30
N GLU A 79 -7.24 -13.51 8.08
CA GLU A 79 -6.58 -14.74 7.63
C GLU A 79 -5.10 -14.53 7.28
N LEU A 80 -4.74 -13.34 6.77
CA LEU A 80 -3.34 -12.98 6.53
C LEU A 80 -2.57 -12.75 7.83
N GLY A 81 -3.20 -12.12 8.82
CA GLY A 81 -2.62 -11.84 10.13
C GLY A 81 -2.19 -13.07 10.92
N LYS A 82 -2.72 -14.26 10.58
CA LYS A 82 -2.29 -15.55 11.13
C LYS A 82 -1.02 -16.11 10.49
N ARG A 83 -0.48 -15.44 9.48
CA ARG A 83 0.74 -15.82 8.74
C ARG A 83 1.85 -14.82 9.06
N ASP A 84 3.10 -15.17 8.82
CA ASP A 84 4.20 -14.21 8.99
C ASP A 84 4.26 -13.26 7.78
N VAL A 85 3.39 -12.27 7.79
CA VAL A 85 3.35 -11.17 6.83
C VAL A 85 3.61 -9.87 7.56
N VAL A 86 4.16 -8.89 6.84
CA VAL A 86 4.25 -7.51 7.32
C VAL A 86 3.18 -6.69 6.62
N ALA A 87 2.34 -6.00 7.40
CA ALA A 87 1.32 -5.11 6.84
C ALA A 87 1.82 -3.66 6.72
N ILE A 88 1.51 -3.01 5.60
CA ILE A 88 1.64 -1.55 5.48
C ILE A 88 0.24 -0.94 5.52
N LEU A 89 -0.03 -0.13 6.55
CA LEU A 89 -1.35 0.44 6.83
C LEU A 89 -1.32 1.97 6.71
N TRP A 90 -1.63 2.46 5.52
CA TRP A 90 -1.65 3.89 5.22
C TRP A 90 -3.04 4.53 5.43
N GLY A 91 -3.13 5.41 6.42
CA GLY A 91 -4.34 6.15 6.76
C GLY A 91 -5.28 5.40 7.70
N GLN A 92 -6.21 6.15 8.29
CA GLN A 92 -7.08 5.68 9.38
C GLN A 92 -7.86 4.41 9.03
N GLN A 93 -8.47 4.34 7.84
CA GLN A 93 -9.26 3.17 7.43
C GLN A 93 -8.41 1.88 7.30
N ALA A 94 -7.13 2.02 6.92
CA ALA A 94 -6.23 0.87 6.87
C ALA A 94 -5.77 0.47 8.28
N GLN A 95 -5.52 1.46 9.14
CA GLN A 95 -5.11 1.25 10.54
C GLN A 95 -6.18 0.58 11.40
N GLU A 96 -7.46 0.60 11.00
CA GLU A 96 -8.51 -0.25 11.60
C GLU A 96 -8.15 -1.74 11.59
N LEU A 97 -7.31 -2.20 10.65
CA LEU A 97 -6.88 -3.59 10.55
C LEU A 97 -5.65 -3.91 11.41
N SER A 98 -5.08 -2.92 12.11
CA SER A 98 -3.82 -3.04 12.86
C SER A 98 -3.83 -4.19 13.88
N GLU A 99 -4.96 -4.44 14.53
CA GLU A 99 -5.12 -5.51 15.52
C GLU A 99 -4.85 -6.90 14.96
N PHE A 100 -5.01 -7.11 13.65
CA PHE A 100 -4.78 -8.40 13.01
C PHE A 100 -3.31 -8.66 12.68
N PHE A 101 -2.46 -7.64 12.66
CA PHE A 101 -1.08 -7.75 12.16
C PHE A 101 -0.05 -7.46 13.26
N PRO A 102 0.60 -8.49 13.81
CA PRO A 102 1.67 -8.31 14.79
C PRO A 102 2.86 -7.51 14.23
N LEU A 103 3.23 -7.78 12.97
CA LEU A 103 4.26 -7.07 12.24
C LEU A 103 3.60 -6.08 11.27
N ARG A 104 3.77 -4.80 11.52
CA ARG A 104 3.14 -3.75 10.71
C ARG A 104 3.90 -2.45 10.73
N VAL A 105 3.74 -1.70 9.64
CA VAL A 105 4.15 -0.32 9.47
C VAL A 105 2.90 0.51 9.29
N GLU A 106 2.60 1.37 10.25
CA GLU A 106 1.47 2.30 10.19
C GLU A 106 1.95 3.68 9.76
N GLY A 107 1.19 4.37 8.92
CA GLY A 107 1.58 5.69 8.46
C GLY A 107 0.42 6.53 7.92
N VAL A 108 0.71 7.79 7.65
CA VAL A 108 -0.25 8.71 7.03
C VAL A 108 -0.57 8.26 5.59
N HIS A 109 -1.79 8.51 5.12
CA HIS A 109 -2.15 8.17 3.73
C HIS A 109 -1.33 9.00 2.72
N PRO A 110 -0.89 8.43 1.57
CA PRO A 110 -0.15 9.15 0.53
C PRO A 110 -0.96 10.20 -0.24
N SER A 111 -2.20 10.50 0.16
CA SER A 111 -3.05 11.46 -0.55
C SER A 111 -2.46 12.86 -0.44
N PRO A 112 -2.56 13.73 -1.46
CA PRO A 112 -2.12 15.12 -1.38
C PRO A 112 -2.68 15.88 -0.17
N LEU A 113 -3.87 15.48 0.31
CA LEU A 113 -4.53 16.08 1.48
C LEU A 113 -3.78 15.82 2.80
N SER A 114 -2.93 14.78 2.84
CA SER A 114 -2.31 14.29 4.07
C SER A 114 -0.82 14.01 3.96
N ALA A 115 -0.24 13.85 2.75
CA ALA A 115 1.10 13.31 2.58
C ALA A 115 2.20 14.13 3.31
N TYR A 116 2.09 15.45 3.28
CA TYR A 116 3.01 16.36 3.98
C TYR A 116 2.91 16.30 5.52
N ARG A 117 1.89 15.64 6.07
CA ARG A 117 1.68 15.50 7.52
C ARG A 117 2.40 14.28 8.11
N GLY A 118 3.19 13.56 7.31
CA GLY A 118 3.99 12.43 7.79
C GLY A 118 4.01 11.18 6.90
N PHE A 119 3.54 11.26 5.64
CA PHE A 119 3.81 10.19 4.68
C PHE A 119 5.24 10.34 4.13
N PHE A 120 5.63 11.56 3.77
CA PHE A 120 7.00 11.82 3.30
C PHE A 120 8.01 11.69 4.45
N GLY A 121 9.09 10.98 4.21
CA GLY A 121 10.11 10.63 5.20
C GLY A 121 9.70 9.49 6.14
N SER A 122 8.55 8.84 5.91
CA SER A 122 8.09 7.72 6.73
C SER A 122 8.86 6.42 6.47
N ARG A 123 9.55 6.29 5.33
CA ARG A 123 10.41 5.16 4.98
C ARG A 123 9.75 3.77 5.15
N PRO A 124 8.53 3.57 4.62
CA PRO A 124 7.76 2.37 4.92
C PRO A 124 8.37 1.12 4.27
N PHE A 125 9.08 1.25 3.14
CA PHE A 125 9.64 0.12 2.40
C PHE A 125 10.87 -0.47 3.13
N SER A 126 11.74 0.40 3.65
CA SER A 126 12.87 -0.03 4.49
C SER A 126 12.39 -0.68 5.77
N GLN A 127 11.42 -0.06 6.46
CA GLN A 127 10.84 -0.63 7.67
C GLN A 127 10.23 -2.02 7.43
N VAL A 128 9.54 -2.24 6.31
CA VAL A 128 9.03 -3.57 5.96
C VAL A 128 10.17 -4.57 5.75
N ASN A 129 11.22 -4.19 5.03
CA ASN A 129 12.37 -5.08 4.80
C ASN A 129 13.13 -5.39 6.09
N GLU A 130 13.24 -4.45 7.01
CA GLU A 130 13.80 -4.65 8.35
C GLU A 130 12.95 -5.64 9.17
N LEU A 131 11.62 -5.47 9.18
CA LEU A 131 10.70 -6.40 9.85
C LEU A 131 10.76 -7.81 9.25
N LEU A 132 10.78 -7.94 7.92
CA LEU A 132 10.94 -9.22 7.25
C LEU A 132 12.26 -9.89 7.65
N THR A 133 13.37 -9.16 7.56
CA THR A 133 14.71 -9.66 7.91
C THR A 133 14.78 -10.10 9.38
N SER A 134 14.15 -9.34 10.29
CA SER A 134 14.09 -9.68 11.72
C SER A 134 13.39 -11.02 12.01
N THR A 135 12.55 -11.48 11.08
CA THR A 135 11.86 -12.78 11.14
C THR A 135 12.49 -13.86 10.27
N GLY A 136 13.69 -13.61 9.74
CA GLY A 136 14.40 -14.55 8.87
C GLY A 136 13.82 -14.68 7.46
N ARG A 137 13.00 -13.72 7.02
CA ARG A 137 12.45 -13.67 5.66
C ARG A 137 13.29 -12.76 4.77
N ALA A 138 13.34 -13.10 3.48
CA ALA A 138 14.02 -12.27 2.49
C ALA A 138 13.33 -10.90 2.37
N PRO A 139 14.09 -9.80 2.22
CA PRO A 139 13.52 -8.50 1.92
C PRO A 139 12.88 -8.49 0.53
N ILE A 140 11.95 -7.57 0.33
CA ILE A 140 11.32 -7.32 -0.97
C ILE A 140 12.22 -6.41 -1.81
N ASP A 141 12.41 -6.78 -3.07
CA ASP A 141 12.89 -5.85 -4.09
C ASP A 141 11.73 -4.93 -4.50
N TRP A 142 11.84 -3.67 -4.10
CA TRP A 142 10.83 -2.65 -4.35
C TRP A 142 11.03 -1.90 -5.68
N SER A 143 12.08 -2.23 -6.45
CA SER A 143 12.27 -1.64 -7.78
C SER A 143 11.12 -1.99 -8.73
N LEU A 144 10.81 -1.07 -9.66
CA LEU A 144 9.68 -1.12 -10.59
C LEU A 144 10.12 -0.69 -11.99
#